data_AF-X1H4C3-F1
#
_entry.id   AF-X1H4C3-F1
#
_cell.length_a   1.000
_cell.length_b   1.000
_cell.length_c   1.000
_cell.angle_alpha   90.00
_cell.angle_beta   90.00
_cell.angle_gamma   90.00
#
_symmetry.space_group_name_H-M   'P 1'
#
loop_
_entity.id
_entity.type
_entity.pdbx_description
1 polymer ?
#
loop_
_entity_poly.entity_id
_entity_poly.type
_entity_poly.pdbx_seq_one_letter_code
_entity_poly.pdbx_strand_id
1 'polypeptide(L)'
;MRIVAGKNKGNILKSPKGLSVRPTSEKVREALFDILGTSVKETCFLDLFAGTGAVGIEALSRGAKNVIFIEKELKYIKIIKENLEKTEN
;
A
#
# COMPACT_ATOMS: atom_id res chain seq x y z
N MET A 1 -2.15 -9.47 5.68
CA MET A 1 -2.37 -8.69 4.44
C MET A 1 -1.14 -8.84 3.58
N ARG A 2 -1.30 -9.08 2.28
CA ARG A 2 -0.18 -9.21 1.32
C ARG A 2 -0.38 -8.29 0.12
N ILE A 3 0.68 -8.03 -0.65
CA ILE A 3 0.56 -7.33 -1.93
C ILE A 3 -0.14 -8.24 -2.95
N VAL A 4 -1.15 -7.73 -3.65
CA VAL A 4 -2.07 -8.50 -4.49
C VAL A 4 -1.51 -8.73 -5.89
N ALA A 5 -0.87 -7.73 -6.50
CA ALA A 5 -0.32 -7.81 -7.84
C ALA A 5 0.91 -6.91 -8.05
N GLY A 6 1.49 -6.96 -9.25
CA GLY A 6 2.66 -6.16 -9.62
C GLY A 6 3.99 -6.83 -9.22
N LYS A 7 5.07 -6.05 -9.26
CA LYS A 7 6.46 -6.51 -9.04
C LYS A 7 6.62 -7.25 -7.70
N ASN A 8 5.93 -6.78 -6.66
CA ASN A 8 6.08 -7.25 -5.29
C ASN A 8 4.94 -8.18 -4.84
N LYS A 9 4.21 -8.77 -5.79
CA LYS A 9 3.08 -9.67 -5.51
C LYS A 9 3.46 -10.77 -4.51
N GLY A 10 2.60 -10.98 -3.52
CA GLY A 10 2.76 -12.03 -2.51
C GLY A 10 3.51 -11.60 -1.25
N ASN A 11 4.25 -10.49 -1.28
CA ASN A 11 4.97 -9.97 -0.11
C ASN A 11 4.00 -9.66 1.03
N ILE A 12 4.33 -10.10 2.23
CA ILE A 12 3.51 -9.92 3.43
C ILE A 12 3.80 -8.54 4.02
N LEU A 13 2.74 -7.77 4.25
CA LEU A 13 2.82 -6.47 4.90
C LEU A 13 2.59 -6.62 6.40
N LYS A 14 3.41 -5.92 7.19
CA LYS A 14 3.23 -5.76 8.62
C LYS A 14 1.94 -4.99 8.88
N SER A 15 1.20 -5.44 9.90
CA SER A 15 -0.02 -4.83 10.39
C SER A 15 0.06 -4.74 11.92
N PRO A 16 -0.53 -3.72 12.56
CA PRO A 16 -0.61 -3.66 14.01
C PRO A 16 -1.42 -4.84 14.56
N LYS A 17 -1.11 -5.22 15.79
CA LYS A 17 -1.90 -6.19 16.55
C LYS A 17 -3.14 -5.50 17.11
N GLY A 18 -4.32 -6.08 16.91
CA GLY A 18 -5.60 -5.57 17.43
C GLY A 18 -6.51 -4.94 16.36
N LEU A 19 -7.81 -4.89 16.67
CA LEU A 19 -8.90 -4.47 15.77
C LEU A 19 -9.12 -2.94 15.70
N SER A 20 -8.24 -2.12 16.26
CA SER A 20 -8.43 -0.66 16.28
C SER A 20 -8.42 -0.01 14.90
N VAL A 21 -7.93 -0.73 13.87
CA VAL A 21 -8.01 -0.31 12.48
C VAL A 21 -8.52 -1.46 11.63
N ARG A 22 -9.59 -1.16 10.88
CA ARG A 22 -10.13 -2.08 9.87
C ARG A 22 -9.20 -2.04 8.65
N PRO A 23 -8.47 -3.12 8.32
CA PRO A 23 -7.65 -3.14 7.13
C PRO A 23 -8.52 -3.12 5.88
N THR A 24 -8.08 -2.39 4.85
CA THR A 24 -8.66 -2.50 3.51
C THR A 24 -8.44 -3.92 3.01
N SER A 25 -9.53 -4.64 2.70
CA SER A 25 -9.43 -6.03 2.29
C SER A 25 -8.69 -6.18 0.96
N GLU A 26 -8.11 -7.36 0.73
CA GLU A 26 -7.43 -7.67 -0.54
C GLU A 26 -8.39 -7.48 -1.73
N LYS A 27 -9.65 -7.91 -1.60
CA LYS A 27 -10.70 -7.71 -2.61
C LYS A 27 -10.98 -6.24 -2.94
N VAL A 28 -11.01 -5.37 -1.93
CA VAL A 28 -11.26 -3.93 -2.16
C VAL A 28 -10.06 -3.28 -2.86
N ARG A 29 -8.83 -3.65 -2.48
CA ARG A 29 -7.63 -3.15 -3.17
C ARG A 29 -7.55 -3.67 -4.60
N GLU A 30 -7.86 -4.94 -4.84
CA GLU A 30 -7.95 -5.51 -6.17
C GLU A 30 -8.93 -4.74 -7.05
N ALA A 31 -10.18 -4.58 -6.60
CA ALA A 31 -11.21 -3.83 -7.32
C ALA A 31 -10.78 -2.37 -7.61
N LEU A 32 -10.16 -1.68 -6.65
CA LEU A 32 -9.64 -0.33 -6.85
C LEU A 32 -8.64 -0.28 -8.01
N PHE A 33 -7.66 -1.18 -8.03
CA PHE A 33 -6.62 -1.16 -9.07
C PHE A 33 -7.09 -1.77 -10.39
N ASP A 34 -8.14 -2.58 -10.39
CA ASP A 34 -8.80 -3.02 -11.63
C ASP A 34 -9.54 -1.85 -12.29
N ILE A 35 -10.18 -0.98 -11.50
CA ILE A 35 -10.81 0.26 -11.98
C ILE A 35 -9.76 1.24 -12.52
N LEU A 36 -8.67 1.45 -11.79
CA LEU A 36 -7.58 2.34 -12.23
C LEU A 36 -6.83 1.76 -13.45
N GLY A 37 -6.68 0.43 -13.50
CA GLY A 37 -6.03 -0.27 -14.60
C GLY A 37 -4.62 0.25 -14.89
N THR A 38 -4.35 0.54 -16.17
CA THR A 38 -3.04 1.02 -16.62
C THR A 38 -2.75 2.48 -16.22
N SER A 39 -3.76 3.24 -15.77
CA SER A 39 -3.59 4.65 -15.42
C SER A 39 -2.68 4.85 -14.20
N VAL A 40 -2.38 3.79 -13.44
CA VAL A 40 -1.48 3.86 -12.28
C VAL A 40 0.00 3.91 -12.69
N LYS A 41 0.35 3.41 -13.88
CA LYS A 41 1.75 3.29 -14.31
C LYS A 41 2.40 4.65 -14.53
N GLU A 42 3.64 4.81 -14.09
CA GLU A 42 4.44 6.04 -14.21
C GLU A 42 3.82 7.28 -13.53
N THR A 43 2.83 7.10 -12.66
CA THR A 43 2.16 8.22 -11.97
C THR A 43 2.80 8.58 -10.63
N CYS A 44 2.51 9.79 -10.17
CA CYS A 44 2.65 10.16 -8.76
C CYS A 44 1.32 9.87 -8.04
N PHE A 45 1.31 8.90 -7.14
CA PHE A 45 0.13 8.51 -6.37
C PHE A 45 0.16 9.16 -4.98
N LEU A 46 -1.01 9.57 -4.46
CA LEU A 46 -1.14 10.14 -3.12
C LEU A 46 -2.06 9.25 -2.28
N ASP A 47 -1.53 8.73 -1.17
CA ASP A 47 -2.28 7.95 -0.19
C ASP A 47 -2.51 8.81 1.07
N LEU A 48 -3.67 9.48 1.12
CA LEU A 48 -3.97 10.54 2.09
C LEU A 48 -4.22 10.06 3.54
N PHE A 49 -4.62 8.79 3.70
CA PHE A 49 -4.90 8.17 4.99
C PHE A 49 -4.25 6.80 5.00
N ALA A 50 -2.93 6.81 4.83
CA ALA A 50 -2.17 5.65 4.42
C ALA A 50 -2.29 4.48 5.40
N GLY A 51 -2.46 4.75 6.71
CA GLY A 51 -2.49 3.72 7.73
C GLY A 51 -1.24 2.85 7.65
N THR A 52 -1.40 1.58 7.29
CA THR A 52 -0.27 0.66 7.14
C THR A 52 0.50 0.80 5.81
N GLY A 53 0.06 1.69 4.91
CA GLY A 53 0.62 1.94 3.58
C GLY A 53 0.14 0.95 2.51
N ALA A 54 -0.85 0.11 2.81
CA ALA A 54 -1.22 -1.02 1.98
C ALA A 54 -1.70 -0.66 0.56
N VAL A 55 -2.33 0.51 0.39
CA VAL A 55 -2.83 0.96 -0.90
C VAL A 55 -1.70 1.61 -1.70
N GLY A 56 -0.98 2.56 -1.12
CA GLY A 56 0.16 3.18 -1.79
C GLY A 56 1.28 2.19 -2.16
N ILE A 57 1.59 1.20 -1.32
CA ILE A 57 2.58 0.16 -1.65
C ILE A 57 2.09 -0.76 -2.80
N GLU A 58 0.78 -1.01 -2.86
CA GLU A 58 0.19 -1.73 -4.00
C GLU A 58 0.28 -0.90 -5.29
N ALA A 59 0.14 0.43 -5.21
CA ALA A 59 0.36 1.33 -6.34
C ALA A 59 1.82 1.26 -6.84
N LEU A 60 2.80 1.31 -5.93
CA LEU A 60 4.23 1.11 -6.26
C LEU A 60 4.45 -0.24 -6.96
N SER A 61 3.93 -1.32 -6.38
CA SER A 61 4.06 -2.66 -6.95
C SER A 61 3.50 -2.73 -8.38
N ARG A 62 2.41 -2.01 -8.66
CA ARG A 62 1.74 -1.95 -9.97
C ARG A 62 2.36 -0.93 -10.95
N GLY A 63 3.44 -0.26 -10.56
CA GLY A 63 4.23 0.60 -11.42
C GLY A 63 3.99 2.10 -11.27
N ALA A 64 3.38 2.57 -10.18
CA ALA A 64 3.43 3.98 -9.84
C ALA A 64 4.91 4.40 -9.68
N LYS A 65 5.26 5.57 -10.23
CA LYS A 65 6.63 6.08 -10.20
C LYS A 65 7.02 6.60 -8.83
N ASN A 66 6.10 7.33 -8.18
CA ASN A 66 6.29 7.87 -6.85
C ASN A 66 4.98 7.71 -6.06
N VAL A 67 5.10 7.53 -4.75
CA VAL A 67 3.94 7.53 -3.85
C VAL A 67 4.21 8.42 -2.65
N ILE A 68 3.29 9.33 -2.39
CA ILE A 68 3.30 10.19 -1.20
C ILE A 68 2.31 9.59 -0.20
N PHE A 69 2.80 9.29 1.01
CA PHE A 69 1.98 8.77 2.10
C PHE A 69 1.73 9.87 3.12
N ILE A 70 0.46 10.15 3.43
CA ILE A 70 0.06 11.03 4.51
C ILE A 70 -0.58 10.19 5.60
N GLU A 71 -0.06 10.31 6.82
CA GLU A 71 -0.54 9.58 7.98
C GLU A 71 -0.34 10.42 9.26
N LYS A 72 -1.34 10.41 10.14
CA LYS A 72 -1.37 11.23 11.35
C LYS A 72 -0.64 10.56 12.51
N GLU A 73 -0.74 9.25 12.61
CA GLU A 73 -0.32 8.48 13.77
C GLU A 73 1.09 7.92 13.58
N LEU A 74 2.03 8.32 14.43
CA LEU A 74 3.46 7.96 14.32
C LEU A 74 3.72 6.45 14.27
N LYS A 75 2.89 5.64 14.96
CA LYS A 75 3.00 4.17 14.93
C LYS A 75 2.78 3.59 13.53
N TYR A 76 1.90 4.20 12.73
CA TYR A 76 1.60 3.77 11.37
C TYR A 76 2.68 4.24 10.39
N ILE A 77 3.23 5.45 10.58
CA ILE A 77 4.40 5.92 9.82
C ILE A 77 5.57 4.94 9.95
N LYS A 78 5.86 4.44 11.15
CA LYS A 78 6.89 3.40 11.37
C LYS A 78 6.59 2.12 10.59
N ILE A 79 5.33 1.66 10.60
CA ILE A 79 4.90 0.47 9.85
C ILE A 79 5.04 0.67 8.34
N ILE A 80 4.68 1.85 7.81
CA ILE A 80 4.85 2.19 6.40
C ILE A 80 6.32 2.04 6.01
N LYS A 81 7.23 2.67 6.77
CA LYS A 81 8.68 2.58 6.51
C LYS A 81 9.19 1.14 6.52
N GLU A 82 8.84 0.36 7.55
CA GLU A 82 9.23 -1.06 7.62
C GLU A 82 8.68 -1.90 6.45
N ASN A 83 7.48 -1.57 5.96
CA ASN A 83 6.89 -2.26 4.83
C ASN A 83 7.56 -1.88 3.51
N LEU A 84 7.93 -0.59 3.33
CA LEU A 84 8.67 -0.12 2.17
C LEU A 84 10.07 -0.76 2.11
N GLU A 85 10.81 -0.75 3.21
CA GLU A 85 12.14 -1.40 3.31
C GLU A 85 12.09 -2.89 2.91
N LYS A 86 10.99 -3.58 3.22
CA LYS A 86 10.81 -5.00 2.85
C LYS A 86 10.43 -5.22 1.39
N THR A 87 9.86 -4.21 0.73
CA THR A 87 9.20 -4.36 -0.58
C THR A 87 9.89 -3.60 -1.71
N GLU A 88 10.87 -2.74 -1.41
CA GLU A 88 11.63 -1.98 -2.41
C GLU A 88 12.87 -2.71 -2.98
N ASN A 89 13.05 -4.01 -2.69
CA ASN A 89 14.15 -4.80 -3.27
C ASN A 89 14.04 -5.03 -4.80
#